data_AF-A0A497SUP0-F1
#
_entry.id   AF-A0A497SUP0-F1
#
_cell.length_a   1.000
_cell.length_b   1.000
_cell.length_c   1.000
_cell.angle_alpha   90.00
_cell.angle_beta   90.00
_cell.angle_gamma   90.00
#
_symmetry.space_group_name_H-M   'P 1'
#
loop_
_entity.id
_entity.type
_entity.pdbx_description
1 polymer ?
#
loop_
_entity_poly.entity_id
_entity_poly.type
_entity_poly.pdbx_seq_one_letter_code
_entity_poly.pdbx_strand_id
1 'polypeptide(L)'
;MSAQEEAPRLGYFVIIIGLLMLGYIVLTLSHHEEAAERLGELITIVVMAVVSYWLGYSQRRVTIIKSKPNFDKQYAHVTKEYVKRLGYMAIGFGIALIVQHAVLFGIDLSFSELLLGHEWIGLYCLVTGMVMIGLAKRIPA
;
A
#
# COMPACT_ATOMS: atom_id res chain seq x y z
N MET A 1 13.42 -30.61 -12.18
CA MET A 1 12.06 -30.23 -12.64
C MET A 1 11.84 -28.77 -12.28
N SER A 2 12.03 -27.86 -13.23
CA SER A 2 11.87 -26.42 -13.01
C SER A 2 10.38 -26.11 -12.89
N ALA A 3 9.87 -26.05 -11.66
CA ALA A 3 8.58 -25.42 -11.40
C ALA A 3 8.71 -23.97 -11.88
N GLN A 4 8.19 -23.68 -13.07
CA GLN A 4 7.89 -22.35 -13.52
C GLN A 4 6.85 -21.82 -12.52
N GLU A 5 7.34 -21.19 -11.45
CA GLU A 5 6.51 -20.50 -10.46
C GLU A 5 5.82 -19.36 -11.20
N GLU A 6 4.59 -19.63 -11.67
CA GLU A 6 3.72 -18.63 -12.27
C GLU A 6 3.58 -17.49 -11.27
N ALA A 7 3.93 -16.27 -11.70
CA ALA A 7 3.75 -15.11 -10.86
C ALA A 7 2.26 -15.01 -10.47
N PRO A 8 1.93 -14.83 -9.18
CA PRO A 8 0.55 -14.75 -8.79
C PRO A 8 -0.13 -13.60 -9.54
N ARG A 9 -1.23 -13.91 -10.20
CA ARG A 9 -1.95 -12.97 -11.07
C ARG A 9 -2.67 -11.95 -10.19
N LEU A 10 -1.95 -10.89 -9.86
CA LEU A 10 -2.38 -9.78 -9.01
C LEU A 10 -3.73 -9.20 -9.46
N GLY A 11 -3.99 -9.22 -10.78
CA GLY A 11 -5.26 -8.77 -11.37
C GLY A 11 -6.50 -9.47 -10.80
N TYR A 12 -6.47 -10.77 -10.54
CA TYR A 12 -7.65 -11.46 -9.99
C TYR A 12 -7.95 -11.03 -8.56
N PHE A 13 -6.92 -10.82 -7.73
CA PHE A 13 -7.10 -10.33 -6.37
C PHE A 13 -7.65 -8.89 -6.36
N VAL A 14 -7.16 -8.03 -7.26
CA VAL A 14 -7.68 -6.66 -7.41
C VAL A 14 -9.16 -6.67 -7.82
N ILE A 15 -9.56 -7.55 -8.75
CA ILE A 15 -10.96 -7.69 -9.17
C ILE A 15 -11.83 -8.15 -8.00
N ILE A 16 -11.39 -9.17 -7.25
CA ILE A 16 -12.15 -9.68 -6.10
C ILE A 16 -12.31 -8.61 -5.02
N ILE A 17 -11.24 -7.91 -4.65
CA ILE A 17 -11.30 -6.80 -3.68
C ILE A 17 -12.21 -5.68 -4.21
N GLY A 18 -12.13 -5.35 -5.50
CA GLY A 18 -12.98 -4.35 -6.13
C GLY A 18 -14.48 -4.71 -6.08
N LEU A 19 -14.83 -5.97 -6.35
CA LEU A 19 -16.21 -6.45 -6.23
C LEU A 19 -16.71 -6.42 -4.79
N LEU A 20 -15.87 -6.80 -3.83
CA LEU A 20 -16.23 -6.74 -2.41
C LEU A 20 -16.44 -5.29 -1.95
N MET A 21 -15.58 -4.35 -2.37
CA MET A 21 -15.76 -2.92 -2.07
C MET A 21 -17.03 -2.35 -2.71
N LEU A 22 -17.36 -2.72 -3.95
CA LEU A 22 -18.63 -2.35 -4.57
C LEU A 22 -19.83 -2.88 -3.76
N GLY A 23 -19.76 -4.14 -3.32
CA GLY A 23 -20.77 -4.73 -2.44
C GLY A 23 -20.93 -3.95 -1.13
N TYR A 24 -19.81 -3.56 -0.51
CA TYR A 24 -19.81 -2.74 0.70
C TYR A 24 -20.50 -1.39 0.47
N ILE A 25 -20.14 -0.67 -0.60
CA ILE A 25 -20.76 0.62 -0.94
C ILE A 25 -22.27 0.45 -1.14
N VAL A 26 -22.72 -0.56 -1.88
CA VAL A 26 -24.15 -0.81 -2.12
C VAL A 26 -24.91 -1.10 -0.83
N LEU A 27 -24.36 -1.94 0.06
CA LEU A 27 -24.99 -2.26 1.34
C LEU A 27 -25.06 -1.05 2.28
N THR A 28 -24.00 -0.25 2.34
CA THR A 28 -23.95 0.98 3.11
C THR A 28 -24.99 1.99 2.60
N LEU A 29 -25.09 2.18 1.28
CA LEU A 29 -26.10 3.08 0.70
C LEU A 29 -27.53 2.57 0.92
N SER A 30 -27.73 1.25 0.95
CA SER A 30 -29.04 0.62 1.19
C SER A 30 -29.43 0.56 2.67
N HIS A 31 -28.66 1.18 3.57
CA HIS A 31 -28.91 1.23 5.02
C HIS A 31 -28.95 -0.17 5.68
N HIS A 32 -28.26 -1.16 5.10
CA HIS A 32 -28.07 -2.48 5.70
C HIS A 32 -26.78 -2.50 6.54
N GLU A 33 -26.77 -1.76 7.64
CA GLU A 33 -25.57 -1.49 8.45
C GLU A 33 -24.88 -2.77 8.96
N GLU A 34 -25.62 -3.72 9.55
CA GLU A 34 -25.05 -4.98 10.05
C GLU A 34 -24.39 -5.82 8.94
N ALA A 35 -24.99 -5.83 7.74
CA ALA A 35 -24.45 -6.57 6.61
C ALA A 35 -23.21 -5.88 6.02
N ALA A 36 -23.21 -4.54 5.98
CA ALA A 36 -22.08 -3.73 5.55
C ALA A 36 -20.88 -3.90 6.51
N GLU A 37 -21.11 -3.90 7.82
CA GLU A 37 -20.08 -4.11 8.83
C GLU A 37 -19.39 -5.47 8.67
N ARG A 38 -20.18 -6.57 8.59
CA ARG A 38 -19.65 -7.92 8.36
C ARG A 38 -18.89 -8.03 7.03
N LEU A 39 -19.35 -7.33 5.98
CA LEU A 39 -18.65 -7.32 4.71
C LEU A 39 -17.32 -6.55 4.79
N GLY A 40 -17.27 -5.46 5.58
CA GLY A 40 -16.04 -4.72 5.87
C GLY A 40 -15.00 -5.58 6.61
N GLU A 41 -15.43 -6.38 7.59
CA GLU A 41 -14.57 -7.35 8.27
C GLU A 41 -14.03 -8.41 7.29
N LEU A 42 -14.90 -8.95 6.42
CA LEU A 42 -14.50 -9.91 5.41
C LEU A 42 -13.46 -9.33 4.44
N ILE A 43 -13.66 -8.09 3.97
CA ILE A 43 -12.68 -7.39 3.12
C ILE A 43 -11.33 -7.31 3.84
N THR A 44 -11.35 -6.95 5.12
CA THR A 44 -10.13 -6.82 5.93
C THR A 44 -9.38 -8.16 6.05
N ILE A 45 -10.09 -9.26 6.31
CA ILE A 45 -9.52 -10.62 6.36
C ILE A 45 -8.94 -11.02 5.00
N VAL A 46 -9.68 -10.79 3.92
CA VAL A 46 -9.22 -11.11 2.56
C VAL A 46 -7.96 -10.32 2.20
N VAL A 47 -7.92 -9.02 2.51
CA VAL A 47 -6.74 -8.18 2.29
C VAL A 47 -5.54 -8.71 3.08
N MET A 48 -5.72 -9.05 4.37
CA MET A 48 -4.66 -9.65 5.18
C MET A 48 -4.14 -10.96 4.58
N ALA A 49 -5.03 -11.84 4.10
CA ALA A 49 -4.66 -13.09 3.46
C ALA A 49 -3.86 -12.87 2.17
N VAL A 50 -4.30 -11.94 1.32
CA VAL A 50 -3.61 -11.58 0.07
C VAL A 50 -2.22 -11.01 0.35
N VAL A 51 -2.11 -10.08 1.30
CA VAL A 51 -0.82 -9.49 1.70
C VAL A 51 0.12 -10.57 2.25
N SER A 52 -0.37 -11.44 3.12
CA SER A 52 0.41 -12.53 3.72
C SER A 52 0.94 -13.50 2.66
N TYR A 53 0.09 -13.88 1.70
CA TYR A 53 0.49 -14.72 0.57
C TYR A 53 1.59 -14.07 -0.28
N TRP A 54 1.44 -12.78 -0.60
CA TRP A 54 2.45 -12.03 -1.36
C TRP A 54 3.77 -11.84 -0.61
N LEU A 55 3.71 -11.63 0.71
CA LEU A 55 4.92 -11.56 1.55
C LEU A 55 5.68 -12.88 1.53
N GLY A 56 4.98 -14.00 1.71
CA GLY A 56 5.61 -15.33 1.65
C GLY A 56 6.25 -15.62 0.28
N TYR A 57 5.54 -15.30 -0.81
CA TYR A 57 6.07 -15.45 -2.16
C TYR A 57 7.29 -14.54 -2.42
N SER A 58 7.25 -13.29 -1.96
CA SER A 58 8.35 -12.34 -2.11
C SER A 58 9.61 -12.81 -1.35
N GLN A 59 9.45 -13.27 -0.10
CA GLN A 59 10.56 -13.81 0.69
C GLN A 59 11.23 -15.00 0.00
N ARG A 60 10.44 -15.92 -0.57
CA ARG A 60 10.98 -17.07 -1.32
C ARG A 60 11.78 -16.62 -2.56
N ARG A 61 11.24 -15.66 -3.33
CA ARG A 61 11.92 -15.06 -4.49
C ARG A 61 13.24 -14.40 -4.10
N VAL A 62 13.28 -13.62 -3.02
CA VAL A 62 14.50 -12.96 -2.55
C VAL A 62 15.59 -13.98 -2.19
N THR A 63 15.24 -15.06 -1.50
CA THR A 63 16.19 -16.13 -1.14
C THR A 63 16.79 -16.80 -2.38
N ILE A 64 15.99 -17.05 -3.41
CA ILE A 64 16.44 -17.64 -4.69
C ILE A 64 17.32 -16.66 -5.49
N ILE A 65 17.03 -15.36 -5.43
CA ILE A 65 17.81 -14.34 -6.15
C ILE A 65 19.18 -14.13 -5.47
N LYS A 66 19.23 -14.18 -4.13
CA LYS A 66 20.48 -14.11 -3.34
C LYS A 66 21.49 -15.22 -3.68
N SER A 67 21.05 -16.37 -4.18
CA SER A 67 21.94 -17.49 -4.53
C SER A 67 22.57 -17.38 -5.92
N LYS A 68 22.36 -16.29 -6.68
CA LYS A 68 22.90 -16.11 -8.03
C LYS A 68 24.18 -15.25 -8.05
N PRO A 69 25.20 -15.61 -8.85
CA PRO A 69 26.35 -14.74 -9.11
C PRO A 69 25.88 -13.49 -9.88
N ASN A 70 26.30 -12.29 -9.44
CA ASN A 70 25.82 -10.94 -9.86
C ASN A 70 24.56 -10.41 -9.15
N PHE A 71 24.21 -10.93 -7.98
CA PHE A 71 23.13 -10.41 -7.13
C PHE A 71 23.19 -8.89 -6.95
N ASP A 72 24.33 -8.33 -6.52
CA ASP A 72 24.43 -6.92 -6.12
C ASP A 72 24.05 -5.93 -7.23
N LYS A 73 24.46 -6.20 -8.48
CA LYS A 73 24.17 -5.34 -9.63
C LYS A 73 22.70 -5.41 -10.07
N GLN A 74 22.09 -6.60 -10.05
CA GLN A 74 20.67 -6.73 -10.39
C GLN A 74 19.76 -6.18 -9.28
N TYR A 75 20.17 -6.30 -8.02
CA TYR A 75 19.39 -5.83 -6.89
C TYR A 75 19.41 -4.31 -6.74
N ALA A 76 20.52 -3.64 -7.08
CA ALA A 76 20.63 -2.18 -6.99
C ALA A 76 19.63 -1.45 -7.92
N HIS A 77 19.55 -1.86 -9.18
CA HIS A 77 18.60 -1.27 -10.14
C HIS A 77 17.14 -1.53 -9.74
N VAL A 78 16.84 -2.75 -9.30
CA VAL A 78 15.50 -3.14 -8.87
C VAL A 78 15.08 -2.37 -7.62
N THR A 79 15.98 -2.28 -6.62
CA THR A 79 15.74 -1.54 -5.37
C THR A 79 15.42 -0.07 -5.64
N LYS A 80 16.15 0.56 -6.56
CA LYS A 80 15.89 1.95 -6.95
C LYS A 80 14.48 2.17 -7.46
N GLU A 81 13.98 1.29 -8.32
CA GLU A 81 12.63 1.40 -8.88
C GLU A 81 11.55 1.10 -7.83
N TYR A 82 11.75 0.10 -6.97
CA TYR A 82 10.83 -0.22 -5.87
C TYR A 82 10.73 0.89 -4.84
N VAL A 83 11.84 1.51 -4.41
CA VAL A 83 11.84 2.64 -3.47
C VAL A 83 11.11 3.84 -4.07
N LYS A 84 11.30 4.10 -5.37
CA LYS A 84 10.58 5.17 -6.08
C LYS A 84 9.07 4.90 -6.12
N ARG A 85 8.65 3.67 -6.41
CA ARG A 85 7.23 3.27 -6.41
C ARG A 85 6.60 3.37 -5.03
N LEU A 86 7.30 2.92 -3.98
CA LEU A 86 6.87 3.08 -2.59
C LEU A 86 6.69 4.56 -2.22
N GLY A 87 7.62 5.42 -2.63
CA GLY A 87 7.52 6.86 -2.43
C GLY A 87 6.27 7.47 -3.09
N TYR A 88 5.94 7.06 -4.32
CA TYR A 88 4.69 7.49 -4.97
C TYR A 88 3.43 6.97 -4.27
N MET A 89 3.44 5.72 -3.79
CA MET A 89 2.33 5.17 -3.00
C MET A 89 2.13 5.94 -1.69
N ALA A 90 3.22 6.27 -0.99
CA ALA A 90 3.18 7.04 0.25
C ALA A 90 2.63 8.47 0.03
N ILE A 91 3.01 9.12 -1.08
CA ILE A 91 2.44 10.42 -1.46
C ILE A 91 0.95 10.31 -1.75
N GLY A 92 0.53 9.34 -2.56
CA GLY A 92 -0.89 9.14 -2.90
C GLY A 92 -1.75 8.85 -1.66
N PHE A 93 -1.25 8.00 -0.77
CA PHE A 93 -1.90 7.71 0.50
C PHE A 93 -1.96 8.95 1.41
N GLY A 94 -0.85 9.71 1.48
CA GLY A 94 -0.79 10.96 2.25
C GLY A 94 -1.81 11.99 1.78
N ILE A 95 -1.96 12.18 0.46
CA ILE A 95 -2.98 13.06 -0.11
C ILE A 95 -4.39 12.57 0.23
N ALA A 96 -4.66 11.27 0.08
CA ALA A 96 -5.96 10.70 0.37
C ALA A 96 -6.37 10.94 1.84
N LEU A 97 -5.44 10.78 2.78
CA LEU A 97 -5.69 11.06 4.20
C LEU A 97 -5.95 12.54 4.48
N ILE A 98 -5.21 13.46 3.85
CA ILE A 98 -5.46 14.90 4.00
C ILE A 98 -6.87 15.25 3.49
N VAL A 99 -7.25 14.73 2.32
CA VAL A 99 -8.59 14.96 1.76
C VAL A 99 -9.68 14.36 2.66
N GLN A 100 -9.49 13.13 3.14
CA GLN A 100 -10.44 12.50 4.06
C GLN A 100 -10.62 13.32 5.33
N HIS A 101 -9.53 13.78 5.95
CA HIS A 101 -9.58 14.58 7.16
C HIS A 101 -10.28 15.92 6.92
N ALA A 102 -9.93 16.62 5.83
CA ALA A 102 -10.57 17.88 5.45
C ALA A 102 -12.08 17.75 5.20
N VAL A 103 -12.53 16.62 4.64
CA VAL A 103 -13.95 16.35 4.37
C VAL A 103 -14.72 15.99 5.64
N LEU A 104 -14.13 15.22 6.54
CA LEU A 104 -14.82 14.71 7.74
C LEU A 104 -14.82 15.69 8.91
N PHE A 105 -13.72 16.43 9.10
CA PHE A 105 -13.50 17.24 10.30
C PHE A 105 -13.37 18.75 10.01
N GLY A 106 -13.29 19.15 8.73
CA GLY A 106 -12.96 20.53 8.35
C GLY A 106 -11.46 20.80 8.42
N ILE A 107 -11.06 22.07 8.25
CA ILE A 107 -9.65 22.50 8.34
C ILE A 107 -9.51 23.38 9.59
N ASP A 108 -9.29 22.78 10.75
CA ASP A 108 -8.92 23.53 11.96
C ASP A 108 -7.38 23.61 12.04
N LEU A 109 -6.83 24.83 12.07
CA LEU A 109 -5.38 25.13 11.96
C LEU A 109 -4.79 25.62 13.28
N SER A 110 -5.19 25.01 14.38
CA SER A 110 -4.66 25.24 15.73
C SER A 110 -3.17 24.83 15.78
N PHE A 111 -2.28 25.81 15.99
CA PHE A 111 -0.81 25.63 16.00
C PHE A 111 -0.29 24.61 17.03
N SER A 112 -1.05 24.30 18.09
CA SER A 112 -0.70 23.31 19.11
C SER A 112 -1.01 21.86 18.71
N GLU A 113 -2.00 21.65 17.84
CA GLU A 113 -2.30 20.34 17.23
C GLU A 113 -1.44 20.10 15.97
N LEU A 114 -0.88 21.17 15.41
CA LEU A 114 -0.06 21.21 14.20
C LEU A 114 1.25 20.39 14.23
N LEU A 115 1.81 20.12 15.41
CA LEU A 115 3.12 19.47 15.57
C LEU A 115 3.08 18.05 16.15
N LEU A 116 1.99 17.68 16.83
CA LEU A 116 1.84 16.39 17.54
C LEU A 116 0.48 15.72 17.28
N GLY A 117 -0.43 16.37 16.56
CA GLY A 117 -1.74 15.85 16.24
C GLY A 117 -1.67 14.70 15.23
N HIS A 118 -2.37 13.61 15.53
CA HIS A 118 -2.50 12.46 14.63
C HIS A 118 -3.18 12.81 13.29
N GLU A 119 -3.73 14.01 13.20
CA GLU A 119 -4.37 14.63 12.03
C GLU A 119 -3.38 14.85 10.87
N TRP A 120 -2.09 15.02 11.16
CA TRP A 120 -1.05 15.26 10.15
C TRP A 120 -0.37 13.99 9.64
N ILE A 121 -0.90 12.80 9.95
CA ILE A 121 -0.42 11.51 9.39
C ILE A 121 -0.34 11.57 7.86
N GLY A 122 -1.30 12.23 7.21
CA GLY A 122 -1.27 12.43 5.76
C GLY A 122 -0.05 13.25 5.29
N LEU A 123 0.30 14.32 6.01
CA LEU A 123 1.48 15.14 5.71
C LEU A 123 2.78 14.40 5.98
N TYR A 124 2.87 13.64 7.07
CA TYR A 124 4.03 12.80 7.35
C TYR A 124 4.26 11.78 6.24
N CYS A 125 3.21 11.07 5.78
CA CYS A 125 3.29 10.17 4.64
C CYS A 125 3.77 10.87 3.36
N LEU A 126 3.33 12.11 3.12
CA LEU A 126 3.72 12.91 1.97
C LEU A 126 5.21 13.28 2.02
N VAL A 127 5.69 13.80 3.16
CA VAL A 127 7.09 14.14 3.38
C VAL A 127 7.98 12.91 3.28
N THR A 128 7.63 11.81 3.95
CA THR A 128 8.39 10.55 3.85
C THR A 128 8.41 10.02 2.42
N GLY A 129 7.30 10.09 1.69
CA GLY A 129 7.24 9.69 0.28
C GLY A 129 8.16 10.55 -0.62
N MET A 130 8.19 11.86 -0.41
CA MET A 130 9.11 12.77 -1.11
C MET A 130 10.58 12.46 -0.80
N VAL A 131 10.90 12.19 0.48
CA VAL A 131 12.26 11.79 0.91
C VAL A 131 12.65 10.47 0.26
N MET A 132 11.77 9.46 0.22
CA MET A 132 12.04 8.17 -0.43
C MET A 132 12.33 8.32 -1.93
N ILE A 133 11.57 9.16 -2.64
CA ILE A 133 11.84 9.45 -4.06
C ILE A 133 13.20 10.17 -4.23
N GLY A 134 13.52 11.11 -3.33
CA GLY A 134 14.80 11.80 -3.32
C GLY A 134 15.97 10.85 -3.08
N LEU A 135 15.83 9.92 -2.13
CA LEU A 135 16.82 8.88 -1.84
C LEU A 135 16.98 7.91 -3.02
N ALA A 136 15.89 7.50 -3.66
CA ALA A 136 15.95 6.64 -4.85
C ALA A 136 16.79 7.27 -5.98
N LYS A 137 16.72 8.59 -6.17
CA LYS A 137 17.55 9.29 -7.17
C LYS A 137 19.05 9.23 -6.85
N ARG A 138 19.44 9.12 -5.58
CA ARG A 138 20.83 9.09 -5.11
C ARG A 138 21.45 7.68 -5.09
N ILE A 139 20.68 6.62 -5.33
CA ILE A 139 21.21 5.25 -5.41
C ILE A 139 21.98 5.10 -6.74
N PRO A 140 23.30 4.84 -6.70
CA PRO A 140 24.10 4.57 -7.90
C PRO A 140 23.64 3.26 -8.56
N ALA A 141 23.68 3.24 -9.90
CA ALA A 141 23.26 2.10 -10.71
C ALA A 141 24.27 0.95 -10.66
#